data_AF-A0A328HCB6-F1
#
_entry.id   AF-A0A328HCB6-F1
#
_cell.length_a   1.000
_cell.length_b   1.000
_cell.length_c   1.000
_cell.angle_alpha   90.00
_cell.angle_beta   90.00
_cell.angle_gamma   90.00
#
_symmetry.space_group_name_H-M   'P 1'
#
loop_
_entity.id
_entity.type
_entity.pdbx_description
1 polymer ?
#
loop_
_entity_poly.entity_id
_entity_poly.type
_entity_poly.pdbx_seq_one_letter_code
_entity_poly.pdbx_strand_id
1 'polypeptide(L)' 'MAGTFVIETAGAGQYRFRLTADDGTVVAVSPSFSNIKAVTAGITAVRESAATGFVVDRRRP' A
#
# COMPACT_ATOMS: atom_id res chain seq x y z
N MET A 1 -3.07 -4.53 -16.62
CA MET A 1 -1.68 -4.05 -16.45
C MET A 1 -1.25 -4.22 -14.99
N ALA A 2 -0.01 -3.90 -14.60
CA ALA A 2 0.39 -3.89 -13.18
C ALA A 2 -0.17 -2.64 -12.47
N GLY A 3 -0.62 -2.79 -11.22
CA GLY A 3 -1.04 -1.65 -10.40
C GLY A 3 0.12 -0.71 -10.06
N THR A 4 -0.19 0.55 -9.76
CA THR A 4 0.80 1.60 -9.44
C THR A 4 0.75 1.99 -7.97
N PHE A 5 1.90 2.09 -7.32
CA PHE A 5 2.02 2.64 -5.97
C PHE A 5 2.25 4.15 -6.03
N VAL A 6 1.37 4.93 -5.42
CA VAL A 6 1.47 6.40 -5.33
C VAL A 6 1.73 6.78 -3.89
N ILE A 7 2.84 7.49 -3.65
CA ILE A 7 3.18 8.05 -2.33
C ILE A 7 2.55 9.44 -2.20
N GLU A 8 1.86 9.68 -1.10
CA GLU A 8 1.22 10.96 -0.77
C GLU A 8 1.61 11.43 0.62
N THR A 9 1.65 12.75 0.80
CA THR A 9 1.81 13.37 2.12
C THR A 9 0.46 13.38 2.84
N ALA A 10 0.41 12.77 4.02
CA ALA A 10 -0.79 12.64 4.84
C ALA A 10 -1.01 13.82 5.82
N GLY A 11 -0.23 14.90 5.68
CA GLY A 11 -0.22 16.04 6.60
C GLY A 11 0.76 15.84 7.77
N ALA A 12 1.20 16.93 8.39
CA ALA A 12 2.13 16.93 9.52
C ALA A 12 3.43 16.11 9.32
N GLY A 13 3.97 16.11 8.09
CA GLY A 13 5.21 15.37 7.76
C GLY A 13 5.04 13.85 7.64
N GLN A 14 3.80 13.35 7.67
CA GLN A 14 3.51 11.94 7.49
C GLN A 14 3.34 11.60 6.00
N TYR A 15 3.64 10.35 5.66
CA TYR A 15 3.57 9.79 4.31
C TYR A 15 2.68 8.56 4.29
N ARG A 16 1.91 8.36 3.24
CA ARG A 16 1.17 7.12 3.00
C ARG A 16 1.33 6.73 1.54
N PHE A 17 1.05 5.49 1.21
CA PHE A 17 0.94 5.05 -0.16
C PHE A 17 -0.45 4.48 -0.44
N ARG A 18 -0.90 4.63 -1.68
CA ARG A 18 -2.05 3.92 -2.22
C ARG A 18 -1.65 3.09 -3.42
N LEU A 19 -2.31 1.95 -3.58
CA LEU A 19 -2.20 1.10 -4.77
C LEU A 19 -3.40 1.39 -5.65
N THR A 20 -3.16 1.81 -6.90
CA THR A 20 -4.20 2.05 -7.90
C THR A 20 -4.12 1.01 -9.00
N ALA A 21 -5.28 0.51 -9.44
CA ALA A 21 -5.41 -0.28 -10.66
C ALA A 21 -5.21 0.62 -11.90
N ASP A 22 -5.18 0.00 -13.08
CA ASP A 22 -4.98 0.68 -14.36
C ASP A 22 -6.14 1.62 -14.75
N ASP A 23 -7.34 1.34 -14.24
CA ASP A 23 -8.52 2.19 -14.35
C ASP A 23 -8.54 3.38 -13.35
N GLY A 24 -7.52 3.48 -12.48
CA GLY A 24 -7.45 4.49 -11.42
C GLY A 24 -8.16 4.11 -10.13
N THR A 25 -8.79 2.94 -10.05
CA THR A 25 -9.46 2.45 -8.84
C THR A 25 -8.44 2.22 -7.72
N VAL A 26 -8.72 2.75 -6.53
CA VAL A 26 -7.88 2.52 -5.35
C VAL A 26 -8.16 1.13 -4.80
N VAL A 27 -7.15 0.26 -4.83
CA VAL A 27 -7.23 -1.14 -4.40
C VAL A 27 -6.79 -1.32 -2.94
N ALA A 28 -5.81 -0.54 -2.50
CA ALA A 28 -5.31 -0.57 -1.13
C ALA A 28 -4.76 0.79 -0.70
N VAL A 29 -4.86 1.08 0.60
CA VAL A 29 -4.31 2.29 1.22
C VAL A 29 -3.51 1.89 2.45
N SER A 30 -2.30 2.41 2.57
CA SER A 30 -1.44 2.16 3.72
C SER A 30 -1.83 3.03 4.92
N PRO A 31 -1.44 2.63 6.14
CA PRO A 31 -1.40 3.56 7.26
C PRO A 31 -0.41 4.72 6.98
N SER A 32 -0.52 5.78 7.78
CA SER A 32 0.43 6.89 7.73
C SER A 32 1.75 6.52 8.41
N PHE A 33 2.85 6.79 7.72
CA PHE A 33 4.22 6.61 8.16
C PHE A 33 4.84 7.96 8.51
N SER A 34 5.75 7.99 9.48
CA SER A 34 6.42 9.22 9.93
C SER A 34 7.55 9.69 9.02
N ASN A 35 8.03 8.84 8.09
CA ASN A 35 9.15 9.18 7.21
C ASN A 35 9.06 8.46 5.85
N ILE A 36 9.70 9.05 4.84
CA ILE A 36 9.67 8.53 3.47
C ILE A 36 10.33 7.15 3.33
N LYS A 37 11.40 6.89 4.10
CA LYS A 37 12.10 5.60 4.06
C LYS A 37 11.20 4.45 4.51
N ALA A 38 10.39 4.67 5.55
CA ALA A 38 9.42 3.72 6.06
C ALA A 38 8.30 3.46 5.04
N VAL A 39 7.83 4.49 4.32
CA VAL A 39 6.86 4.33 3.23
C VAL A 39 7.41 3.42 2.13
N THR A 40 8.66 3.65 1.70
CA THR A 40 9.28 2.86 0.62
C THR A 40 9.55 1.42 1.04
N ALA A 41 9.96 1.22 2.30
CA ALA A 41 10.09 -0.12 2.89
C ALA A 41 8.73 -0.84 2.93
N GLY A 42 7.66 -0.13 3.30
CA GLY A 42 6.30 -0.66 3.29
C GLY A 42 5.85 -1.09 1.90
N ILE A 43 6.09 -0.29 0.87
CA ILE A 43 5.79 -0.65 -0.54
C ILE A 43 6.55 -1.92 -0.94
N THR A 44 7.83 -2.04 -0.57
CA THR A 44 8.64 -3.21 -0.91
C THR A 44 8.12 -4.47 -0.22
N ALA A 45 7.83 -4.38 1.08
CA ALA A 45 7.23 -5.49 1.83
C ALA A 45 5.88 -5.92 1.26
N VAL A 46 5.02 -4.97 0.87
CA VAL A 46 3.74 -5.27 0.22
C VAL A 46 3.95 -5.92 -1.15
N ARG A 47 4.90 -5.43 -1.96
CA ARG A 47 5.19 -6.02 -3.27
C ARG A 47 5.62 -7.48 -3.15
N GLU A 48 6.51 -7.77 -2.20
CA GLU A 48 7.01 -9.13 -1.96
C GLU A 48 5.94 -10.04 -1.36
N SER A 49 5.18 -9.53 -0.39
CA SER A 49 4.14 -10.30 0.31
C SER A 49 2.89 -10.51 -0.56
N ALA A 50 2.49 -9.54 -1.38
CA ALA A 50 1.30 -9.63 -2.22
C ALA A 50 1.51 -10.52 -3.43
N ALA A 51 2.76 -10.68 -3.90
CA ALA A 51 3.07 -11.57 -5.00
C ALA A 51 2.84 -13.06 -4.67
N THR A 52 2.97 -13.45 -3.40
CA THR A 52 2.89 -14.86 -2.94
C THR A 52 1.94 -15.08 -1.77
N GLY A 53 1.28 -14.03 -1.29
CA GLY A 53 0.48 -14.05 -0.07
C GLY A 53 -0.79 -14.88 -0.20
N PHE A 54 -1.11 -15.63 0.87
CA PHE A 54 -2.35 -16.38 0.94
C PHE A 54 -3.55 -15.46 1.18
N VAL A 55 -4.64 -15.73 0.46
CA VAL A 55 -5.93 -15.09 0.72
C VAL A 55 -6.57 -15.77 1.93
N VAL A 56 -6.70 -15.03 3.03
CA VAL A 56 -7.37 -15.51 4.25
C VAL A 56 -8.68 -14.76 4.41
N ASP A 57 -9.80 -15.49 4.34
CA ASP A 57 -11.12 -14.94 4.60
C ASP A 57 -11.41 -14.90 6.11
N ARG A 58 -11.53 -13.69 6.67
CA ARG A 58 -11.86 -13.46 8.08
C ARG A 58 -13.28 -12.96 8.30
N ARG A 59 -14.18 -13.13 7.33
CA ARG A 59 -15.61 -12.76 7.48
C ARG A 59 -16.34 -13.63 8.49
N ARG A 60 -15.77 -14.76 8.91
CA ARG A 60 -16.30 -15.63 9.96
C ARG A 60 -15.25 -15.83 11.06
N PRO A 61 -15.64 -15.67 12.35
CA PRO A 61 -14.75 -15.92 13.49
C PRO A 61 -14.42 -17.41 13.65
#